data_AF-A0A520A0U2-F1
#
_entry.id   AF-A0A520A0U2-F1
#
_cell.length_a   1.000
_cell.length_b   1.000
_cell.length_c   1.000
_cell.angle_alpha   90.00
_cell.angle_beta   90.00
_cell.angle_gamma   90.00
#
_symmetry.space_group_name_H-M   'P 1'
#
loop_
_entity.id
_entity.type
_entity.pdbx_description
1 polymer ?
#
loop_
_entity_poly.entity_id
_entity_poly.type
_entity_poly.pdbx_seq_one_letter_code
_entity_poly.pdbx_strand_id
1 'polypeptide(L)'
;MMQNAIQTTLYNALVLSGKMSLALYAHELREHVAYWRKGMRRDKDDFLVVVTEHSGDVAMLFITKKGELFINEDAREQLQRVWDAPGVYLSNMLRLIPTMAQQLAKTSLLM
;
A
#
# COMPACT_ATOMS: atom_id res chain seq x y z
N MET A 1 9.09 4.68 19.10
CA MET A 1 10.00 5.43 18.20
C MET A 1 9.90 4.92 16.76
N MET A 2 10.10 3.61 16.50
CA MET A 2 10.02 3.03 15.15
C MET A 2 8.65 3.24 14.44
N GLN A 3 7.54 3.06 15.15
CA GLN A 3 6.19 3.30 14.57
C GLN A 3 6.01 4.73 14.02
N ASN A 4 6.56 5.73 14.72
CA ASN A 4 6.45 7.13 14.28
C ASN A 4 7.22 7.37 12.99
N ALA A 5 8.38 6.71 12.81
CA ALA A 5 9.16 6.81 11.57
C ALA A 5 8.41 6.20 10.39
N ILE A 6 7.89 4.97 10.53
CA ILE A 6 7.08 4.31 9.49
C ILE A 6 5.86 5.15 9.12
N GLN A 7 5.15 5.67 10.12
CA GLN A 7 4.00 6.56 9.90
C GLN A 7 4.38 7.82 9.11
N THR A 8 5.51 8.46 9.42
CA THR A 8 6.01 9.61 8.65
C THR A 8 6.35 9.22 7.22
N THR A 9 7.03 8.09 7.00
CA THR A 9 7.37 7.61 5.65
C THR A 9 6.11 7.32 4.83
N LEU A 10 5.15 6.61 5.41
CA LEU A 10 3.86 6.33 4.77
C LEU A 10 3.09 7.61 4.46
N TYR A 11 3.08 8.59 5.37
CA TYR A 11 2.45 9.88 5.13
C TYR A 11 3.10 10.63 3.96
N ASN A 12 4.42 10.66 3.91
CA ASN A 12 5.15 11.30 2.81
C ASN A 12 4.82 10.63 1.47
N ALA A 13 4.85 9.29 1.41
CA ALA A 13 4.56 8.55 0.18
C ALA A 13 3.09 8.64 -0.24
N LEU A 14 2.15 8.43 0.68
CA LEU A 14 0.74 8.25 0.35
C LEU A 14 -0.05 9.56 0.34
N VAL A 15 0.32 10.56 1.15
CA VAL A 15 -0.43 11.83 1.28
C VAL A 15 0.27 12.98 0.58
N LEU A 16 1.60 13.10 0.76
CA LEU A 16 2.38 14.18 0.15
C LEU A 16 2.92 13.84 -1.25
N SER A 17 2.40 12.78 -1.87
CA SER A 17 2.81 12.33 -3.21
C SER A 17 4.30 12.01 -3.34
N GLY A 18 4.94 11.56 -2.26
CA GLY A 18 6.33 11.10 -2.26
C GLY A 18 6.55 9.91 -3.20
N LYS A 19 7.80 9.76 -3.66
CA LYS A 19 8.18 8.65 -4.55
C LYS A 19 8.22 7.33 -3.80
N MET A 20 7.79 6.27 -4.46
CA MET A 20 7.82 4.90 -3.98
C MET A 20 8.90 4.08 -4.70
N SER A 21 9.42 3.06 -4.02
CA SER A 21 10.57 2.29 -4.46
C SER A 21 10.15 1.09 -5.31
N LEU A 22 10.54 1.10 -6.58
CA LEU A 22 10.34 -0.06 -7.47
C LEU A 22 11.17 -1.27 -7.02
N ALA A 23 12.36 -1.03 -6.48
CA ALA A 23 13.23 -2.08 -5.95
C ALA A 23 12.56 -2.79 -4.77
N LEU A 24 11.96 -2.02 -3.85
CA LEU A 24 11.23 -2.60 -2.72
C LEU A 24 10.01 -3.41 -3.18
N TYR A 25 9.24 -2.92 -4.17
CA TYR A 25 8.17 -3.71 -4.79
C TYR A 25 8.69 -5.05 -5.35
N ALA A 26 9.81 -4.99 -6.07
CA ALA A 26 10.40 -6.17 -6.71
C ALA A 26 10.84 -7.23 -5.69
N HIS A 27 11.34 -6.77 -4.53
CA HIS A 27 11.83 -7.63 -3.46
C HIS A 27 10.70 -8.20 -2.58
N GLU A 28 9.78 -7.34 -2.13
CA GLU A 28 8.83 -7.69 -1.07
C GLU A 28 7.45 -8.12 -1.58
N LEU A 29 7.02 -7.63 -2.76
CA LEU A 29 5.62 -7.74 -3.17
C LEU A 29 5.42 -8.60 -4.42
N ARG A 30 6.37 -8.58 -5.36
CA ARG A 30 6.22 -9.21 -6.68
C ARG A 30 5.84 -10.69 -6.60
N GLU A 31 6.49 -11.45 -5.72
CA GLU A 31 6.32 -12.91 -5.64
C GLU A 31 4.94 -13.32 -5.10
N HIS A 32 4.27 -12.43 -4.35
CA HIS A 32 2.99 -12.70 -3.71
C HIS A 32 1.77 -12.32 -4.57
N VAL A 33 1.96 -11.65 -5.71
CA VAL A 33 0.87 -11.19 -6.59
C VAL A 33 -0.07 -12.32 -7.01
N ALA A 34 0.50 -13.49 -7.36
CA ALA A 34 -0.30 -14.65 -7.77
C ALA A 34 -1.19 -15.18 -6.62
N TYR A 35 -0.65 -15.20 -5.40
CA TYR A 35 -1.38 -15.59 -4.20
C TYR A 35 -2.55 -14.63 -3.92
N TRP A 36 -2.30 -13.32 -3.95
CA TRP A 36 -3.33 -12.31 -3.71
C TRP A 36 -4.45 -12.35 -4.77
N ARG A 37 -4.10 -12.48 -6.06
CA ARG A 37 -5.11 -12.64 -7.12
C ARG A 37 -6.01 -13.85 -6.87
N LYS A 38 -5.46 -14.96 -6.36
CA LYS A 38 -6.25 -16.15 -6.02
C LYS A 38 -7.18 -15.89 -4.83
N GLY A 39 -6.68 -15.22 -3.79
CA GLY A 39 -7.48 -14.79 -2.63
C GLY A 39 -8.66 -13.91 -3.05
N MET A 40 -8.40 -12.85 -3.80
CA MET A 40 -9.45 -11.94 -4.28
C MET A 40 -10.55 -12.65 -5.06
N ARG A 41 -10.21 -13.59 -5.95
CA ARG A 41 -11.21 -14.38 -6.69
C ARG A 41 -12.09 -15.22 -5.78
N ARG A 42 -11.52 -15.79 -4.73
CA ARG A 42 -12.24 -16.59 -3.74
C ARG A 42 -13.18 -15.71 -2.91
N ASP A 43 -12.68 -14.55 -2.48
CA ASP A 43 -13.35 -13.68 -1.52
C ASP A 43 -14.27 -12.65 -2.22
N LYS A 44 -14.24 -12.61 -3.56
CA LYS A 44 -15.00 -11.72 -4.45
C LYS A 44 -14.71 -10.22 -4.24
N ASP A 45 -13.46 -9.91 -3.88
CA ASP A 45 -13.01 -8.54 -3.66
C ASP A 45 -13.05 -7.70 -4.95
N ASP A 46 -13.48 -6.45 -4.83
CA ASP A 46 -13.50 -5.50 -5.96
C ASP A 46 -12.10 -4.96 -6.28
N PHE A 47 -11.23 -4.86 -5.28
CA PHE A 47 -9.82 -4.56 -5.44
C PHE A 47 -9.04 -4.95 -4.18
N LEU A 48 -7.72 -5.03 -4.31
CA LEU A 48 -6.79 -5.18 -3.19
C LEU A 48 -5.74 -4.09 -3.26
N VAL A 49 -5.40 -3.52 -2.10
CA VAL A 49 -4.25 -2.65 -1.92
C VAL A 49 -3.29 -3.30 -0.94
N VAL A 50 -2.01 -3.34 -1.29
CA VAL A 50 -0.94 -3.77 -0.39
C VAL A 50 0.11 -2.67 -0.33
N VAL A 51 0.54 -2.33 0.87
CA VAL A 51 1.59 -1.34 1.15
C VAL A 51 2.64 -2.00 2.04
N THR A 52 3.91 -1.78 1.74
CA THR A 52 5.03 -2.16 2.58
C THR A 52 5.98 -0.98 2.78
N GLU A 53 6.73 -1.01 3.88
CA GLU A 53 7.76 -0.04 4.21
C GLU A 53 8.98 -0.80 4.74
N HIS A 54 10.16 -0.41 4.27
CA HIS A 54 11.41 -0.95 4.77
C HIS A 54 12.50 0.12 4.72
N SER A 55 13.09 0.42 5.88
CA SER A 55 14.23 1.34 5.98
C SER A 55 14.00 2.73 5.34
N GLY A 56 12.77 3.25 5.39
CA GLY A 56 12.39 4.54 4.81
C GLY A 56 11.91 4.49 3.36
N ASP A 57 11.98 3.34 2.69
CA ASP A 57 11.38 3.14 1.38
C ASP A 57 9.96 2.59 1.50
N VAL A 58 9.05 3.04 0.64
CA VAL A 58 7.67 2.55 0.56
C VAL A 58 7.40 1.95 -0.81
N ALA A 59 6.68 0.84 -0.84
CA ALA A 59 6.14 0.27 -2.07
C ALA A 59 4.65 -0.01 -1.90
N MET A 60 3.92 0.14 -3.01
CA MET A 60 2.47 -0.08 -3.05
C MET A 60 2.12 -0.90 -4.28
N LEU A 61 1.06 -1.69 -4.19
CA LEU A 61 0.37 -2.21 -5.36
C LEU A 61 -1.13 -2.10 -5.21
N PHE A 62 -1.80 -2.10 -6.35
CA PHE A 62 -3.24 -2.13 -6.49
C PHE A 62 -3.60 -3.23 -7.48
N ILE A 63 -4.49 -4.15 -7.10
CA ILE A 63 -5.02 -5.18 -8.00
C ILE A 63 -6.51 -4.93 -8.20
N THR A 64 -6.96 -4.82 -9.44
CA THR A 64 -8.39 -4.69 -9.76
C THR A 64 -9.10 -6.05 -9.65
N LYS A 65 -10.43 -6.04 -9.57
CA LYS A 65 -11.27 -7.25 -9.70
C LYS A 65 -10.92 -8.12 -10.91
N LYS A 66 -10.51 -7.50 -12.02
CA LYS A 66 -10.09 -8.18 -13.27
C LYS A 66 -8.67 -8.72 -13.21
N GLY A 67 -7.95 -8.46 -12.13
CA GLY A 67 -6.58 -8.90 -11.91
C GLY A 67 -5.52 -7.97 -12.50
N GLU A 68 -5.90 -6.80 -13.04
CA GLU A 68 -4.93 -5.80 -13.50
C GLU A 68 -4.10 -5.33 -12.31
N LEU A 69 -2.80 -5.20 -12.51
CA LEU A 69 -1.85 -4.83 -11.47
C LEU A 69 -1.27 -3.46 -11.77
N PHE A 70 -1.38 -2.56 -10.80
CA PHE A 70 -0.71 -1.27 -10.80
C PHE A 70 0.25 -1.23 -9.62
N ILE A 71 1.35 -0.51 -9.75
CA ILE A 71 2.41 -0.46 -8.74
C ILE A 71 2.74 0.99 -8.42
N ASN A 72 3.16 1.23 -7.18
CA ASN A 72 3.66 2.52 -6.71
C ASN A 72 2.73 3.69 -7.07
N GLU A 73 3.23 4.70 -7.78
CA GLU A 73 2.47 5.90 -8.12
C GLU A 73 1.20 5.56 -8.90
N ASP A 74 1.26 4.63 -9.85
CA ASP A 74 0.08 4.19 -10.61
C ASP A 74 -0.94 3.51 -9.69
N ALA A 75 -0.50 2.75 -8.69
CA ALA A 75 -1.38 2.14 -7.69
C ALA A 75 -2.07 3.20 -6.82
N ARG A 76 -1.32 4.23 -6.40
CA ARG A 76 -1.86 5.36 -5.65
C ARG A 76 -2.91 6.12 -6.47
N GLU A 77 -2.64 6.35 -7.75
CA GLU A 77 -3.60 6.97 -8.67
C GLU A 77 -4.86 6.13 -8.84
N GLN A 78 -4.75 4.81 -9.01
CA GLN A 78 -5.95 3.96 -9.09
C GLN A 78 -6.78 4.01 -7.81
N LEU A 79 -6.13 4.01 -6.64
CA LEU A 79 -6.85 4.11 -5.37
C LEU A 79 -7.58 5.46 -5.23
N GLN A 80 -6.95 6.56 -5.65
CA GLN A 80 -7.59 7.87 -5.71
C GLN A 80 -8.79 7.90 -6.66
N ARG A 81 -8.71 7.20 -7.80
CA ARG A 81 -9.84 7.09 -8.75
C ARG A 81 -10.99 6.25 -8.21
N VAL A 82 -10.70 5.22 -7.42
CA VAL A 82 -11.74 4.41 -6.76
C VAL A 82 -12.38 5.16 -5.59
N TRP A 83 -11.63 6.02 -4.90
CA TRP A 83 -12.13 6.93 -3.86
C TRP A 83 -12.23 8.36 -4.39
N ASP A 84 -13.01 8.53 -5.46
CA ASP A 84 -13.13 9.76 -6.25
C ASP A 84 -13.81 10.94 -5.53
N ALA A 85 -14.60 10.67 -4.50
CA ALA A 85 -15.28 11.72 -3.76
C ALA A 85 -14.27 12.71 -3.12
N PRO A 86 -14.51 14.03 -3.22
CA PRO A 86 -13.57 15.05 -2.74
C PRO A 86 -13.13 14.84 -1.29
N GLY A 87 -11.81 14.78 -1.07
CA GLY A 87 -11.22 14.63 0.27
C GLY A 87 -11.33 13.23 0.89
N VAL A 88 -11.98 12.27 0.24
CA VAL A 88 -12.12 10.90 0.78
C VAL A 88 -10.78 10.19 0.85
N TYR A 89 -9.96 10.27 -0.21
CA TYR A 89 -8.63 9.67 -0.19
C TYR A 89 -7.79 10.17 1.00
N LEU A 90 -7.69 11.49 1.18
CA LEU A 90 -6.95 12.10 2.30
C LEU A 90 -7.50 11.62 3.65
N SER A 91 -8.81 11.68 3.84
CA SER A 91 -9.47 11.29 5.08
C SER A 91 -9.25 9.81 5.41
N ASN A 92 -9.31 8.95 4.40
CA ASN A 92 -9.04 7.52 4.55
C ASN A 92 -7.56 7.27 4.89
N MET A 93 -6.62 7.92 4.19
CA MET A 93 -5.19 7.77 4.46
C MET A 93 -4.83 8.22 5.88
N LEU A 94 -5.33 9.37 6.34
CA LEU A 94 -5.12 9.85 7.72
C LEU A 94 -5.62 8.87 8.78
N ARG A 95 -6.68 8.11 8.48
CA ARG A 95 -7.21 7.06 9.37
C ARG A 95 -6.43 5.74 9.27
N LEU A 96 -6.01 5.36 8.07
CA LEU A 96 -5.42 4.05 7.80
C LEU A 96 -3.92 3.99 8.11
N ILE A 97 -3.18 5.06 7.84
CA ILE A 97 -1.72 5.12 8.02
C ILE A 97 -1.27 4.73 9.44
N PRO A 98 -1.88 5.22 10.53
CA PRO A 98 -1.48 4.81 11.88
C PRO A 98 -1.58 3.29 12.11
N THR A 99 -2.66 2.68 11.60
CA THR A 99 -2.89 1.24 11.69
C THR A 99 -1.92 0.46 10.81
N MET A 100 -1.67 0.92 9.58
CA MET A 100 -0.66 0.34 8.68
C MET A 100 0.73 0.37 9.31
N ALA A 101 1.14 1.52 9.86
CA ALA A 101 2.42 1.67 10.53
C ALA A 101 2.54 0.74 11.75
N GLN A 102 1.47 0.57 12.52
CA GLN A 102 1.44 -0.38 13.63
C GLN A 102 1.62 -1.83 13.17
N GLN A 103 0.99 -2.21 12.06
CA GLN A 103 1.12 -3.56 11.51
C GLN A 103 2.52 -3.81 10.97
N LEU A 104 3.06 -2.88 10.17
CA LEU A 104 4.42 -2.98 9.62
C LEU A 104 5.49 -3.02 10.70
N ALA A 105 5.34 -2.22 11.77
CA ALA A 105 6.24 -2.25 12.92
C ALA A 105 6.23 -3.58 13.69
N LYS A 106 5.16 -4.37 13.59
CA LYS A 106 5.09 -5.72 14.18
C LYS A 106 5.72 -6.76 13.27
N THR A 107 5.52 -6.62 11.96
CA THR A 107 6.13 -7.51 10.97
C THR A 107 7.66 -7.35 10.93
N SER A 108 8.16 -6.12 11.14
CA SER A 108 9.61 -5.85 11.20
C SER A 108 10.31 -6.41 12.44
N LEU A 109 9.58 -6.88 13.45
CA LEU A 109 10.14 -7.54 14.65
C LEU A 109 10.30 -9.06 14.46
N LEU A 110 9.91 -9.60 13.32
CA LEU A 110 9.99 -11.04 12.99
C LEU A 110 11.07 -11.37 11.94
N MET A 111 11.91 -10.39 11.56
CA MET A 111 13.14 -10.57 10.79
C MET A 111 14.35 -10.38 11.68
#